data_AF-A0A1Z4MW22-F1
#
_entry.id   AF-A0A1Z4MW22-F1
#
_cell.length_a   1.000
_cell.length_b   1.000
_cell.length_c   1.000
_cell.angle_alpha   90.00
_cell.angle_beta   90.00
_cell.angle_gamma   90.00
#
_symmetry.space_group_name_H-M   'P 1'
#
loop_
_entity.id
_entity.type
_entity.pdbx_description
1 polymer ?
#
loop_
_entity_poly.entity_id
_entity_poly.type
_entity_poly.pdbx_seq_one_letter_code
_entity_poly.pdbx_strand_id
1 'polypeptide(L)'
;MTTRLLTVTPLLSRIVTHLDLSTGKEMLLFVKSAAIGVARSLHIAMMAIPLAAVLGNDGVALTANAQTQEVSIKFNAKVGKLPFECGKSYVGLGKPATKVTFSDFRFYVSDVALIDSNGKTVPVTLTQDNKWQYQNVALLDFENKSGACANGTVEINNQVIGTVPKGNYQGLQFTLGVPFNLNHADAVTAPSPLNLTSLWWNWLSGYKFLRLDLASQNLGASAKDDQHSHHGQGFPIHLGSTGCQAAEGSQKPASCSNPNRVKLVFTKFDPTKNVVIADVAALVANTNLAANQPDSPPGCMSSPDDGDCAGIMANLGIPFANKPAAGQAFFRVESQSSRMR
;
A
#
# COMPACT_ATOMS: atom_id res chain seq x y z
N MET A 1 73.08 3.18 33.42
CA MET A 1 72.60 2.22 34.43
C MET A 1 71.16 1.87 34.08
N THR A 2 70.95 0.82 33.29
CA THR A 2 70.58 -0.56 33.69
C THR A 2 69.04 -0.75 33.65
N THR A 3 68.47 -1.10 32.48
CA THR A 3 67.95 -2.44 32.10
C THR A 3 66.56 -2.78 32.66
N ARG A 4 65.55 -2.96 31.79
CA ARG A 4 64.94 -4.29 31.47
C ARG A 4 63.71 -4.17 30.55
N LEU A 5 63.82 -4.84 29.39
CA LEU A 5 62.72 -5.38 28.59
C LEU A 5 62.06 -6.54 29.35
N LEU A 6 60.74 -6.70 29.20
CA LEU A 6 60.06 -7.97 29.42
C LEU A 6 58.94 -8.14 28.38
N THR A 7 59.24 -8.99 27.40
CA THR A 7 58.30 -9.71 26.56
C THR A 7 57.78 -10.94 27.31
N VAL A 8 56.49 -11.25 27.22
CA VAL A 8 55.92 -12.53 27.66
C VAL A 8 54.94 -13.04 26.61
N THR A 9 55.30 -14.16 25.99
CA THR A 9 54.42 -15.11 25.30
C THR A 9 53.88 -16.12 26.33
N PRO A 10 52.76 -16.82 26.08
CA PRO A 10 52.93 -18.21 25.65
C PRO A 10 51.92 -18.73 24.62
N LEU A 11 52.38 -19.79 23.94
CA LEU A 11 51.71 -20.64 22.96
C LEU A 11 50.88 -21.77 23.63
N LEU A 12 49.90 -22.24 22.86
CA LEU A 12 49.31 -23.59 22.76
C LEU A 12 48.46 -24.16 23.91
N SER A 13 47.18 -24.42 23.60
CA SER A 13 46.70 -25.80 23.48
C SER A 13 45.54 -25.90 22.47
N ARG A 14 45.62 -26.90 21.60
CA ARG A 14 44.64 -27.26 20.56
C ARG A 14 43.64 -28.27 21.13
N ILE A 15 42.35 -28.10 20.82
CA ILE A 15 41.39 -29.22 20.72
C ILE A 15 40.78 -29.14 19.33
N VAL A 16 41.17 -30.09 18.48
CA VAL A 16 40.51 -30.45 17.23
C VAL A 16 40.12 -31.91 17.40
N THR A 17 38.83 -32.21 17.40
CA THR A 17 38.31 -33.56 17.21
C THR A 17 37.59 -33.61 15.87
N HIS A 18 38.10 -34.51 15.04
CA HIS A 18 37.67 -34.91 13.71
C HIS A 18 36.20 -35.36 13.68
N LEU A 19 35.51 -35.07 12.56
CA LEU A 19 34.60 -36.04 11.97
C LEU A 19 34.85 -36.15 10.47
N ASP A 20 35.03 -37.40 10.08
CA ASP A 20 35.51 -37.92 8.82
C ASP A 20 34.36 -38.03 7.81
N LEU A 21 34.62 -37.62 6.56
CA LEU A 21 33.70 -37.75 5.42
C LEU A 21 34.16 -38.93 4.58
N SER A 22 33.49 -40.07 4.73
CA SER A 22 33.61 -41.19 3.80
C SER A 22 32.39 -42.11 3.87
N THR A 23 32.02 -42.67 2.72
CA THR A 23 30.85 -43.51 2.41
C THR A 23 29.56 -42.69 2.19
N GLY A 24 28.98 -42.60 0.99
CA GLY A 24 28.96 -43.52 -0.15
C GLY A 24 27.74 -44.42 -0.06
N LYS A 25 26.56 -43.93 -0.44
CA LYS A 25 25.43 -44.76 -0.89
C LYS A 25 24.39 -43.92 -1.63
N GLU A 26 24.27 -44.20 -2.93
CA GLU A 26 23.17 -43.77 -3.77
C GLU A 26 21.84 -44.28 -3.20
N MET A 27 20.86 -43.38 -3.08
CA MET A 27 19.47 -43.76 -2.83
C MET A 27 18.68 -43.59 -4.11
N LEU A 28 18.59 -44.71 -4.83
CA LEU A 28 17.83 -44.91 -6.05
C LEU A 28 16.33 -44.63 -5.79
N LEU A 29 15.76 -43.66 -6.51
CA LEU A 29 14.31 -43.46 -6.60
C LEU A 29 13.68 -44.67 -7.30
N PHE A 30 12.95 -45.49 -6.55
CA PHE A 30 11.99 -46.44 -7.12
C PHE A 30 10.63 -45.76 -7.26
N VAL A 31 10.33 -45.27 -8.47
CA VAL A 31 8.95 -44.99 -8.89
C VAL A 31 8.32 -46.34 -9.24
N LYS A 32 7.50 -46.89 -8.34
CA LYS A 32 6.66 -48.05 -8.66
C LYS A 32 5.43 -47.57 -9.44
N SER A 33 5.46 -47.75 -10.76
CA SER A 33 4.25 -47.90 -11.58
C SER A 33 3.48 -49.13 -11.13
N ALA A 34 2.20 -48.96 -10.79
CA ALA A 34 1.26 -50.06 -10.67
C ALA A 34 0.05 -49.72 -11.55
N ALA A 35 0.11 -50.17 -12.81
CA ALA A 35 -1.07 -50.36 -13.63
C ALA A 35 -1.77 -51.64 -13.13
N ILE A 36 -2.98 -51.51 -12.62
CA ILE A 36 -3.88 -52.64 -12.39
C ILE A 36 -5.15 -52.35 -13.18
N GLY A 37 -5.21 -52.96 -14.36
CA GLY A 37 -6.46 -53.13 -15.09
C GLY A 37 -7.34 -54.12 -14.35
N VAL A 38 -8.59 -53.73 -14.11
CA VAL A 38 -9.65 -54.68 -13.78
C VAL A 38 -10.79 -54.43 -14.75
N ALA A 39 -10.83 -55.25 -15.80
CA ALA A 39 -12.01 -55.40 -16.64
C ALA A 39 -13.10 -56.05 -15.79
N ARG A 40 -14.15 -55.29 -15.45
CA ARG A 40 -15.40 -55.85 -14.92
C ARG A 40 -16.47 -55.78 -16.01
N SER A 41 -16.75 -56.94 -16.59
CA SER A 41 -17.93 -57.19 -17.41
C SER A 41 -19.19 -57.00 -16.57
N LEU A 42 -19.89 -55.89 -16.79
CA LEU A 42 -21.19 -55.64 -16.18
C LEU A 42 -22.29 -56.03 -17.18
N HIS A 43 -23.01 -57.10 -16.86
CA HIS A 43 -24.24 -57.48 -17.56
C HIS A 43 -25.31 -56.43 -17.22
N ILE A 44 -25.65 -55.57 -18.19
CA ILE A 44 -26.80 -54.68 -18.06
C ILE A 44 -28.01 -55.41 -18.64
N ALA A 45 -28.89 -55.85 -17.75
CA ALA A 45 -30.23 -56.29 -18.11
C ALA A 45 -31.02 -55.11 -18.70
N MET A 46 -31.55 -55.27 -19.92
CA MET A 46 -32.47 -54.34 -20.55
C MET A 46 -33.77 -54.29 -19.73
N MET A 47 -33.92 -53.26 -18.89
CA MET A 47 -35.23 -52.81 -18.43
C MET A 47 -35.74 -51.74 -19.40
N ALA A 48 -36.86 -52.03 -20.06
CA ALA A 48 -37.59 -51.09 -20.88
C ALA A 48 -38.16 -49.97 -19.99
N ILE A 49 -37.68 -48.75 -20.18
CA ILE A 49 -38.24 -47.53 -19.58
C ILE A 49 -39.22 -46.94 -20.59
N PRO A 50 -40.48 -46.64 -20.22
CA PRO A 50 -41.42 -45.99 -21.12
C PRO A 50 -40.95 -44.57 -21.43
N LEU A 51 -40.94 -44.24 -22.72
CA LEU A 51 -40.59 -42.94 -23.28
C LEU A 51 -41.67 -41.91 -22.88
N ALA A 52 -41.48 -41.26 -21.73
CA ALA A 52 -42.18 -40.03 -21.41
C ALA A 52 -41.44 -38.87 -22.09
N ALA A 53 -42.08 -38.29 -23.12
CA ALA A 53 -41.60 -37.09 -23.78
C ALA A 53 -41.64 -35.90 -22.79
N VAL A 54 -40.53 -35.66 -22.09
CA VAL A 54 -40.28 -34.39 -21.42
C VAL A 54 -39.79 -33.44 -22.50
N LEU A 55 -40.65 -32.48 -22.89
CA LEU A 55 -40.23 -31.27 -23.58
C LEU A 55 -39.35 -30.47 -22.60
N GLY A 56 -38.07 -30.85 -22.54
CA GLY A 56 -37.03 -30.09 -21.86
C GLY A 56 -36.88 -28.78 -22.60
N ASN A 57 -37.45 -27.71 -22.03
CA ASN A 57 -37.08 -26.35 -22.39
C ASN A 57 -35.66 -26.12 -21.85
N ASP A 58 -34.66 -26.62 -22.58
CA ASP A 58 -33.25 -26.30 -22.41
C ASP A 58 -33.06 -24.84 -22.80
N GLY A 59 -33.53 -23.95 -21.92
CA GLY A 59 -33.14 -22.56 -21.91
C GLY A 59 -31.66 -22.52 -21.56
N VAL A 60 -30.81 -22.65 -22.58
CA VAL A 60 -29.41 -22.28 -22.52
C VAL A 60 -29.40 -20.82 -22.06
N ALA A 61 -29.14 -20.60 -20.78
CA ALA A 61 -28.87 -19.28 -20.24
C ALA A 61 -27.57 -18.81 -20.89
N LEU A 62 -27.70 -18.12 -22.03
CA LEU A 62 -26.63 -17.36 -22.63
C LEU A 62 -26.20 -16.34 -21.57
N THR A 63 -25.11 -16.64 -20.86
CA THR A 63 -24.40 -15.62 -20.08
C THR A 63 -23.97 -14.57 -21.09
N ALA A 64 -24.72 -13.47 -21.17
CA ALA A 64 -24.32 -12.32 -21.95
C ALA A 64 -22.93 -11.91 -21.45
N ASN A 65 -21.90 -12.10 -22.28
CA ASN A 65 -20.58 -11.55 -22.03
C ASN A 65 -20.75 -10.03 -22.00
N ALA A 66 -20.94 -9.48 -20.80
CA ALA A 66 -21.02 -8.05 -20.60
C ALA A 66 -19.74 -7.45 -21.16
N GLN A 67 -19.85 -6.73 -22.27
CA GLN A 67 -18.73 -6.07 -22.91
C GLN A 67 -18.06 -5.17 -21.87
N THR A 68 -16.75 -5.29 -21.72
CA THR A 68 -15.96 -4.44 -20.81
C THR A 68 -15.23 -3.34 -21.58
N GLN A 69 -14.86 -2.28 -20.89
CA GLN A 69 -13.96 -1.25 -21.39
C GLN A 69 -12.79 -1.05 -20.41
N GLU A 70 -11.62 -0.74 -20.95
CA GLU A 70 -10.47 -0.32 -20.14
C GLU A 70 -10.70 1.10 -19.62
N VAL A 71 -10.22 1.35 -18.40
CA VAL A 71 -10.22 2.66 -17.78
C VAL A 71 -8.86 2.92 -17.14
N SER A 72 -8.39 4.16 -17.27
CA SER A 72 -7.18 4.64 -16.60
C SER A 72 -7.52 5.90 -15.81
N ILE A 73 -7.45 5.79 -14.48
CA ILE A 73 -7.75 6.88 -13.55
C ILE A 73 -6.42 7.53 -13.21
N LYS A 74 -6.24 8.78 -13.67
CA LYS A 74 -4.98 9.51 -13.49
C LYS A 74 -4.95 10.24 -12.14
N PHE A 75 -3.78 10.23 -11.54
CA PHE A 75 -3.42 10.98 -10.34
C PHE A 75 -2.24 11.90 -10.63
N ASN A 76 -2.18 13.05 -9.96
CA ASN A 76 -1.03 13.94 -9.98
C ASN A 76 -0.74 14.44 -8.57
N ALA A 77 0.54 14.49 -8.21
CA ALA A 77 1.00 15.11 -6.98
C ALA A 77 1.28 16.61 -7.20
N LYS A 78 0.76 17.46 -6.31
CA LYS A 78 1.01 18.91 -6.31
C LYS A 78 1.34 19.42 -4.91
N VAL A 79 2.04 20.55 -4.89
CA VAL A 79 2.21 21.40 -3.71
C VAL A 79 1.50 22.72 -4.01
N GLY A 80 0.21 22.76 -3.67
CA GLY A 80 -0.69 23.85 -4.04
C GLY A 80 -0.85 23.94 -5.55
N LYS A 81 -0.30 25.02 -6.13
CA LYS A 81 -0.33 25.25 -7.58
C LYS A 81 0.85 24.64 -8.33
N LEU A 82 1.92 24.25 -7.61
CA LEU A 82 3.15 23.74 -8.22
C LEU A 82 3.10 22.21 -8.36
N PRO A 83 3.72 21.63 -9.39
CA PRO A 83 3.93 20.19 -9.43
C PRO A 83 4.80 19.75 -8.24
N PHE A 84 4.52 18.57 -7.70
CA PHE A 84 5.44 17.91 -6.78
C PHE A 84 6.66 17.40 -7.54
N GLU A 85 7.84 17.66 -7.00
CA GLU A 85 9.11 17.18 -7.51
C GLU A 85 9.93 16.70 -6.31
N CYS A 86 10.40 15.45 -6.40
CA CYS A 86 11.25 14.88 -5.36
C CYS A 86 12.52 15.74 -5.13
N GLY A 87 12.88 15.97 -3.86
CA GLY A 87 14.07 16.74 -3.48
C GLY A 87 13.96 18.25 -3.69
N LYS A 88 12.85 18.75 -4.24
CA LYS A 88 12.61 20.19 -4.38
C LYS A 88 12.13 20.79 -3.07
N SER A 89 12.62 21.99 -2.77
CA SER A 89 12.12 22.78 -1.64
C SER A 89 10.90 23.63 -2.03
N TYR A 90 9.95 23.72 -1.11
CA TYR A 90 8.77 24.57 -1.21
C TYR A 90 8.70 25.46 0.03
N VAL A 91 8.17 26.68 -0.13
CA VAL A 91 8.02 27.68 0.95
C VAL A 91 6.55 27.93 1.23
N GLY A 92 6.24 28.45 2.41
CA GLY A 92 4.87 28.87 2.74
C GLY A 92 3.93 27.73 3.13
N LEU A 93 4.47 26.59 3.56
CA LEU A 93 3.67 25.43 3.95
C LEU A 93 3.48 25.36 5.47
N GLY A 94 2.33 24.84 5.90
CA GLY A 94 2.01 24.71 7.32
C GLY A 94 1.70 26.04 8.01
N LYS A 95 1.55 25.97 9.33
CA LYS A 95 1.31 27.08 10.24
C LYS A 95 2.20 26.94 11.47
N PRO A 96 3.27 27.75 11.63
CA PRO A 96 3.66 28.86 10.77
C PRO A 96 4.14 28.42 9.38
N ALA A 97 4.16 29.37 8.44
CA ALA A 97 4.70 29.17 7.10
C ALA A 97 6.17 28.72 7.16
N THR A 98 6.44 27.53 6.64
CA THR A 98 7.71 26.83 6.79
C THR A 98 8.23 26.40 5.42
N LYS A 99 9.56 26.47 5.21
CA LYS A 99 10.21 25.86 4.05
C LYS A 99 10.46 24.37 4.32
N VAL A 100 10.06 23.53 3.37
CA VAL A 100 10.26 22.07 3.44
C VAL A 100 10.83 21.51 2.16
N THR A 101 11.50 20.37 2.25
CA THR A 101 12.00 19.57 1.12
C THR A 101 11.47 18.16 1.25
N PHE A 102 10.81 17.63 0.23
CA PHE A 102 10.21 16.28 0.27
C PHE A 102 11.20 15.19 -0.12
N SER A 103 11.12 14.05 0.56
CA SER A 103 11.99 12.87 0.38
C SER A 103 11.23 11.55 0.16
N ASP A 104 9.91 11.54 0.26
CA ASP A 104 9.07 10.41 -0.14
C ASP A 104 7.64 10.93 -0.35
N PHE A 105 6.94 10.44 -1.38
CA PHE A 105 5.49 10.68 -1.49
C PHE A 105 4.81 9.51 -2.20
N ARG A 106 4.22 8.62 -1.40
CA ARG A 106 3.55 7.40 -1.86
C ARG A 106 2.27 7.17 -1.08
N PHE A 107 1.25 6.61 -1.73
CA PHE A 107 0.03 6.22 -1.02
C PHE A 107 -0.71 5.09 -1.72
N TYR A 108 -1.39 4.27 -0.93
CA TYR A 108 -2.28 3.23 -1.42
C TYR A 108 -3.69 3.77 -1.63
N VAL A 109 -4.28 3.46 -2.77
CA VAL A 109 -5.73 3.54 -2.96
C VAL A 109 -6.31 2.14 -3.10
N SER A 110 -7.55 1.97 -2.65
CA SER A 110 -8.29 0.72 -2.78
C SER A 110 -9.75 0.93 -3.12
N ASP A 111 -10.45 -0.15 -3.43
CA ASP A 111 -11.90 -0.16 -3.70
C ASP A 111 -12.32 0.89 -4.74
N VAL A 112 -11.49 1.03 -5.78
CA VAL A 112 -11.68 1.99 -6.85
C VAL A 112 -12.93 1.61 -7.64
N ALA A 113 -13.82 2.57 -7.83
CA ALA A 113 -15.08 2.38 -8.52
C ALA A 113 -15.46 3.63 -9.30
N LEU A 114 -16.11 3.44 -10.44
CA LEU A 114 -16.74 4.53 -11.20
C LEU A 114 -18.21 4.65 -10.83
N ILE A 115 -18.79 5.84 -11.02
CA ILE A 115 -20.20 6.11 -10.74
C ILE A 115 -20.89 6.39 -12.07
N ASP A 116 -21.90 5.58 -12.40
CA ASP A 116 -22.66 5.74 -13.65
C ASP A 116 -23.65 6.92 -13.58
N SER A 117 -24.35 7.18 -14.69
CA SER A 117 -25.34 8.26 -14.78
C SER A 117 -26.56 8.08 -13.87
N ASN A 118 -26.80 6.86 -13.38
CA ASN A 118 -27.88 6.53 -12.46
C ASN A 118 -27.42 6.62 -10.99
N GLY A 119 -26.17 7.01 -10.74
CA GLY A 119 -25.58 7.07 -9.41
C GLY A 119 -25.12 5.72 -8.86
N LYS A 120 -25.13 4.66 -9.67
CA LYS A 120 -24.65 3.33 -9.27
C LYS A 120 -23.13 3.31 -9.24
N THR A 121 -22.57 2.87 -8.12
CA THR A 121 -21.15 2.58 -7.98
C THR A 121 -20.82 1.24 -8.65
N VAL A 122 -19.88 1.26 -9.59
CA VAL A 122 -19.41 0.10 -10.34
C VAL A 122 -17.91 -0.09 -10.05
N PRO A 123 -17.53 -1.16 -9.33
CA PRO A 123 -16.13 -1.44 -9.03
C PRO A 123 -15.29 -1.57 -10.30
N VAL A 124 -14.08 -1.02 -10.26
CA VAL A 124 -13.05 -1.23 -11.29
C VAL A 124 -12.32 -2.53 -10.96
N THR A 125 -12.34 -3.48 -11.89
CA THR A 125 -11.48 -4.67 -11.81
C THR A 125 -10.06 -4.25 -12.17
N LEU A 126 -9.18 -4.13 -11.18
CA LEU A 126 -7.81 -3.67 -11.38
C LEU A 126 -7.01 -4.67 -12.24
N THR A 127 -6.21 -4.13 -13.16
CA THR A 127 -5.18 -4.91 -13.86
C THR A 127 -4.18 -5.46 -12.85
N GLN A 128 -3.93 -6.77 -12.85
CA GLN A 128 -2.95 -7.40 -11.96
C GLN A 128 -1.58 -7.38 -12.65
N ASP A 129 -0.82 -6.31 -12.44
CA ASP A 129 0.43 -6.03 -13.16
C ASP A 129 1.69 -6.59 -12.48
N ASN A 130 1.51 -7.28 -11.34
CA ASN A 130 2.58 -7.80 -10.48
C ASN A 130 3.54 -6.72 -9.97
N LYS A 131 3.12 -5.45 -9.96
CA LYS A 131 3.97 -4.33 -9.59
C LYS A 131 3.22 -3.29 -8.78
N TRP A 132 2.31 -2.55 -9.38
CA TRP A 132 1.63 -1.42 -8.76
C TRP A 132 0.26 -1.77 -8.24
N GLN A 133 -0.32 -2.89 -8.67
CA GLN A 133 -1.69 -3.23 -8.34
C GLN A 133 -1.82 -4.70 -7.97
N TYR A 134 -2.51 -4.97 -6.87
CA TYR A 134 -2.80 -6.30 -6.39
C TYR A 134 -4.20 -6.36 -5.77
N GLN A 135 -4.99 -7.34 -6.22
CA GLN A 135 -6.41 -7.46 -5.93
C GLN A 135 -7.14 -6.13 -6.18
N ASN A 136 -7.64 -5.49 -5.13
CA ASN A 136 -8.37 -4.22 -5.15
C ASN A 136 -7.53 -3.05 -4.62
N VAL A 137 -6.20 -3.17 -4.56
CA VAL A 137 -5.26 -2.14 -4.08
C VAL A 137 -4.32 -1.71 -5.20
N ALA A 138 -4.06 -0.41 -5.29
CA ALA A 138 -3.01 0.16 -6.13
C ALA A 138 -2.10 1.08 -5.30
N LEU A 139 -0.80 1.03 -5.53
CA LEU A 139 0.17 1.97 -5.00
C LEU A 139 0.40 3.10 -6.00
N LEU A 140 0.11 4.32 -5.59
CA LEU A 140 0.51 5.53 -6.30
C LEU A 140 1.85 5.98 -5.74
N ASP A 141 2.79 6.21 -6.65
CA ASP A 141 4.18 6.53 -6.34
C ASP A 141 4.61 7.78 -7.12
N PHE A 142 5.04 8.80 -6.38
CA PHE A 142 5.55 10.06 -6.93
C PHE A 142 6.99 10.34 -6.52
N GLU A 143 7.62 9.43 -5.77
CA GLU A 143 9.05 9.47 -5.56
C GLU A 143 9.75 8.72 -6.71
N ASN A 144 10.91 9.21 -7.13
CA ASN A 144 11.57 8.76 -8.35
C ASN A 144 13.01 8.34 -8.11
N LYS A 145 13.34 7.95 -6.86
CA LYS A 145 14.69 7.63 -6.41
C LYS A 145 15.76 8.70 -6.70
N SER A 146 15.38 9.95 -6.94
CA SER A 146 16.31 11.05 -7.22
C SER A 146 16.50 11.95 -6.00
N GLY A 147 17.62 12.67 -5.92
CA GLY A 147 17.86 13.67 -4.88
C GLY A 147 17.59 13.17 -3.46
N ALA A 148 16.66 13.81 -2.75
CA ALA A 148 16.29 13.46 -1.39
C ALA A 148 15.47 12.16 -1.27
N CYS A 149 14.90 11.63 -2.36
CA CYS A 149 14.15 10.36 -2.34
C CYS A 149 15.00 9.13 -2.69
N ALA A 150 16.32 9.18 -2.47
CA ALA A 150 17.25 8.12 -2.87
C ALA A 150 16.90 6.69 -2.36
N ASN A 151 16.04 6.56 -1.36
CA ASN A 151 15.61 5.28 -0.78
C ASN A 151 14.40 4.63 -1.49
N GLY A 152 13.87 5.24 -2.54
CA GLY A 152 12.67 4.76 -3.21
C GLY A 152 12.92 4.01 -4.52
N THR A 153 11.98 4.14 -5.46
CA THR A 153 11.88 3.40 -6.72
C THR A 153 12.14 4.33 -7.91
N VAL A 154 12.78 3.79 -8.96
CA VAL A 154 13.13 4.61 -10.14
C VAL A 154 11.89 4.98 -10.93
N GLU A 155 10.94 4.05 -11.01
CA GLU A 155 9.70 4.24 -11.76
C GLU A 155 8.62 4.79 -10.83
N ILE A 156 7.88 5.79 -11.32
CA ILE A 156 6.71 6.32 -10.63
C ILE A 156 5.44 5.59 -11.09
N ASN A 157 4.37 5.67 -10.30
CA ASN A 157 3.03 5.29 -10.72
C ASN A 157 2.01 6.37 -10.38
N ASN A 158 1.49 7.02 -11.40
CA ASN A 158 0.52 8.11 -11.27
C ASN A 158 -0.87 7.73 -11.78
N GLN A 159 -1.19 6.43 -11.82
CA GLN A 159 -2.44 5.97 -12.38
C GLN A 159 -2.93 4.67 -11.74
N VAL A 160 -4.23 4.45 -11.85
CA VAL A 160 -4.87 3.16 -11.62
C VAL A 160 -5.46 2.68 -12.93
N ILE A 161 -5.15 1.45 -13.32
CA ILE A 161 -5.62 0.83 -14.56
C ILE A 161 -6.52 -0.36 -14.24
N GLY A 162 -7.61 -0.49 -14.96
CA GLY A 162 -8.46 -1.66 -14.85
C GLY A 162 -9.56 -1.67 -15.89
N THR A 163 -10.58 -2.48 -15.63
CA THR A 163 -11.74 -2.64 -16.51
C THR A 163 -13.04 -2.46 -15.75
N VAL A 164 -14.06 -1.99 -16.48
CA VAL A 164 -15.45 -1.89 -16.03
C VAL A 164 -16.37 -2.35 -17.16
N PRO A 165 -17.64 -2.71 -16.91
CA PRO A 165 -18.63 -2.88 -17.96
C PRO A 165 -18.69 -1.64 -18.87
N LYS A 166 -18.92 -1.85 -20.16
CA LYS A 166 -19.04 -0.77 -21.14
C LYS A 166 -20.22 0.13 -20.76
N GLY A 167 -19.98 1.42 -20.63
CA GLY A 167 -20.99 2.39 -20.19
C GLY A 167 -20.42 3.80 -20.04
N ASN A 168 -21.31 4.73 -19.68
CA ASN A 168 -20.93 6.11 -19.38
C ASN A 168 -20.81 6.28 -17.87
N TYR A 169 -19.71 6.90 -17.44
CA TYR A 169 -19.40 7.15 -16.04
C TYR A 169 -19.14 8.63 -15.83
N GLN A 170 -19.67 9.18 -14.74
CA GLN A 170 -19.63 10.60 -14.42
C GLN A 170 -19.08 10.90 -13.03
N GLY A 171 -18.67 9.87 -12.28
CA GLY A 171 -18.05 10.04 -10.99
C GLY A 171 -17.02 8.97 -10.68
N LEU A 172 -16.27 9.21 -9.62
CA LEU A 172 -15.19 8.36 -9.12
C LEU A 172 -15.37 8.17 -7.62
N GLN A 173 -15.09 6.96 -7.17
CA GLN A 173 -14.98 6.61 -5.77
C GLN A 173 -13.70 5.81 -5.56
N PHE A 174 -13.00 6.04 -4.46
CA PHE A 174 -11.91 5.18 -3.99
C PHE A 174 -11.72 5.35 -2.49
N THR A 175 -10.95 4.47 -1.88
CA THR A 175 -10.51 4.56 -0.49
C THR A 175 -9.03 4.91 -0.45
N LEU A 176 -8.62 5.92 0.33
CA LEU A 176 -7.22 6.08 0.73
C LEU A 176 -6.93 5.05 1.84
N GLY A 177 -6.07 4.09 1.53
CA GLY A 177 -5.62 3.05 2.45
C GLY A 177 -5.72 1.63 1.90
N VAL A 178 -5.22 0.67 2.70
CA VAL A 178 -5.17 -0.76 2.35
C VAL A 178 -6.31 -1.49 3.07
N PRO A 179 -7.14 -2.30 2.39
CA PRO A 179 -8.23 -3.08 3.01
C PRO A 179 -7.74 -3.92 4.19
N PHE A 180 -8.56 -4.08 5.22
CA PHE A 180 -8.13 -4.68 6.50
C PHE A 180 -7.50 -6.08 6.35
N ASN A 181 -8.07 -6.91 5.48
CA ASN A 181 -7.59 -8.26 5.21
C ASN A 181 -6.17 -8.26 4.62
N LEU A 182 -5.84 -7.29 3.78
CA LEU A 182 -4.51 -7.11 3.18
C LEU A 182 -3.57 -6.34 4.12
N ASN A 183 -4.10 -5.40 4.91
CA ASN A 183 -3.30 -4.52 5.75
C ASN A 183 -2.45 -5.27 6.78
N HIS A 184 -3.00 -6.34 7.34
CA HIS A 184 -2.34 -7.14 8.37
C HIS A 184 -2.04 -8.56 7.88
N ALA A 185 -1.92 -8.75 6.56
CA ALA A 185 -1.39 -9.98 6.00
C ALA A 185 0.10 -10.12 6.34
N ASP A 186 0.66 -11.32 6.13
CA ASP A 186 2.09 -11.54 6.30
C ASP A 186 2.88 -10.75 5.25
N ALA A 187 3.58 -9.71 5.70
CA ALA A 187 4.39 -8.85 4.85
C ALA A 187 5.61 -9.58 4.23
N VAL A 188 6.04 -10.71 4.80
CA VAL A 188 7.17 -11.51 4.27
C VAL A 188 6.79 -12.18 2.95
N THR A 189 5.52 -12.59 2.83
CA THR A 189 4.99 -13.33 1.67
C THR A 189 4.06 -12.49 0.80
N ALA A 190 3.82 -11.23 1.17
CA ALA A 190 2.98 -10.32 0.40
C ALA A 190 3.55 -10.08 -1.01
N PRO A 191 2.73 -10.08 -2.06
CA PRO A 191 3.16 -9.71 -3.42
C PRO A 191 3.28 -8.18 -3.56
N SER A 192 3.95 -7.71 -4.61
CA SER A 192 3.94 -6.30 -4.99
C SER A 192 2.50 -5.79 -5.22
N PRO A 193 2.15 -4.55 -4.83
CA PRO A 193 2.98 -3.51 -4.20
C PRO A 193 3.08 -3.60 -2.66
N LEU A 194 2.63 -4.69 -2.06
CA LEU A 194 2.58 -4.89 -0.60
C LEU A 194 3.87 -5.53 -0.04
N ASN A 195 4.87 -5.79 -0.88
CA ASN A 195 6.20 -6.29 -0.46
C ASN A 195 7.21 -5.18 -0.13
N LEU A 196 6.81 -3.90 -0.24
CA LEU A 196 7.69 -2.76 0.01
C LEU A 196 7.82 -2.51 1.51
N THR A 197 8.93 -2.98 2.10
CA THR A 197 9.20 -2.86 3.54
C THR A 197 9.20 -1.42 4.06
N SER A 198 9.58 -0.44 3.21
CA SER A 198 9.52 0.98 3.55
C SER A 198 8.08 1.49 3.77
N LEU A 199 7.07 0.82 3.22
CA LEU A 199 5.65 1.12 3.45
C LEU A 199 5.03 0.24 4.54
N TRP A 200 5.81 -0.60 5.22
CA TRP A 200 5.34 -1.42 6.34
C TRP A 200 5.72 -0.78 7.69
N TRP A 201 4.84 -0.92 8.69
CA TRP A 201 5.12 -0.61 10.09
C TRP A 201 5.17 -1.89 10.90
N ASN A 202 6.37 -2.23 11.39
CA ASN A 202 6.56 -3.40 12.25
C ASN A 202 5.76 -3.27 13.56
N TRP A 203 5.75 -2.10 14.19
CA TRP A 203 5.09 -1.90 15.49
C TRP A 203 3.56 -1.84 15.40
N LEU A 204 2.99 -1.40 14.27
CA LEU A 204 1.53 -1.43 14.02
C LEU A 204 1.08 -2.72 13.34
N SER A 205 2.03 -3.59 12.97
CA SER A 205 1.80 -4.81 12.19
C SER A 205 0.93 -4.53 10.95
N GLY A 206 1.24 -3.46 10.21
CA GLY A 206 0.41 -3.02 9.09
C GLY A 206 1.08 -2.02 8.16
N TYR A 207 0.42 -1.65 7.06
CA TYR A 207 0.95 -0.72 6.07
C TYR A 207 0.72 0.75 6.41
N LYS A 208 1.67 1.58 6.00
CA LYS A 208 1.53 3.01 5.79
C LYS A 208 0.68 3.23 4.53
N PHE A 209 -0.56 3.67 4.72
CA PHE A 209 -1.52 4.03 3.67
C PHE A 209 -1.09 5.27 2.88
N LEU A 210 -0.44 6.21 3.56
CA LEU A 210 0.21 7.37 2.99
C LEU A 210 1.56 7.48 3.68
N ARG A 211 2.62 7.62 2.89
CA ARG A 211 3.95 8.01 3.34
C ARG A 211 4.31 9.31 2.65
N LEU A 212 4.53 10.35 3.44
CA LEU A 212 5.07 11.62 2.99
C LEU A 212 6.20 11.99 3.94
N ASP A 213 7.44 11.89 3.47
CA ASP A 213 8.60 12.28 4.26
C ASP A 213 9.07 13.66 3.82
N LEU A 214 9.39 14.50 4.80
CA LEU A 214 9.92 15.83 4.53
C LEU A 214 10.98 16.24 5.55
N ALA A 215 11.91 17.03 5.04
CA ALA A 215 12.79 17.86 5.82
C ALA A 215 12.16 19.24 6.01
N SER A 216 12.15 19.75 7.23
CA SER A 216 11.77 21.14 7.51
C SER A 216 13.01 21.97 7.77
N GLN A 217 13.00 23.25 7.39
CA GLN A 217 14.12 24.15 7.66
C GLN A 217 14.51 24.20 9.16
N ASN A 218 13.55 23.91 10.05
CA ASN A 218 13.75 23.93 11.51
C ASN A 218 14.14 22.56 12.09
N LEU A 219 13.80 21.47 11.41
CA LEU A 219 13.91 20.11 11.94
C LEU A 219 14.93 19.24 11.20
N GLY A 220 15.54 19.74 10.12
CA GLY A 220 16.44 18.92 9.31
C GLY A 220 15.70 17.81 8.56
N ALA A 221 16.44 16.82 8.05
CA ALA A 221 15.88 15.70 7.28
C ALA A 221 15.28 14.62 8.20
N SER A 222 14.20 13.97 7.77
CA SER A 222 13.64 12.83 8.49
C SER A 222 14.70 11.73 8.67
N ALA A 223 14.73 11.12 9.86
CA ALA A 223 15.60 9.97 10.11
C ALA A 223 15.25 8.82 9.15
N LYS A 224 16.25 8.00 8.80
CA LYS A 224 16.01 6.78 8.01
C LYS A 224 15.22 5.77 8.85
N ASP A 225 14.40 4.95 8.19
CA ASP A 225 13.45 3.98 8.78
C ASP A 225 14.07 3.00 9.81
N ASP A 226 15.40 2.88 9.87
CA ASP A 226 16.17 1.97 10.73
C ASP A 226 16.87 2.66 11.92
N GLN A 227 16.81 3.99 12.02
CA GLN A 227 17.40 4.73 13.12
C GLN A 227 16.33 4.94 14.20
N HIS A 228 16.43 4.19 15.31
CA HIS A 228 15.80 4.53 16.59
C HIS A 228 16.40 5.86 17.11
N SER A 229 16.12 6.95 16.42
CA SER A 229 16.63 8.26 16.76
C SER A 229 15.58 8.95 17.62
N HIS A 230 15.89 9.01 18.91
CA HIS A 230 15.15 9.72 19.95
C HIS A 230 15.22 11.25 19.81
N HIS A 231 15.49 11.78 18.60
CA HIS A 231 15.66 13.20 18.35
C HIS A 231 14.88 13.58 17.09
N GLY A 232 13.87 14.45 17.26
CA GLY A 232 12.85 14.79 16.28
C GLY A 232 13.36 15.50 15.02
N GLN A 233 14.03 14.73 14.17
CA GLN A 233 14.54 15.15 12.88
C GLN A 233 13.46 14.95 11.81
N GLY A 234 13.28 15.95 10.95
CA GLY A 234 12.23 15.98 9.94
C GLY A 234 10.80 16.01 10.52
N PHE A 235 9.82 15.84 9.64
CA PHE A 235 8.40 15.78 9.97
C PHE A 235 7.70 14.74 9.08
N PRO A 236 7.90 13.43 9.30
CA PRO A 236 7.24 12.40 8.52
C PRO A 236 5.72 12.46 8.74
N ILE A 237 4.96 12.23 7.68
CA ILE A 237 3.49 12.12 7.73
C ILE A 237 3.14 10.73 7.23
N HIS A 238 2.86 9.84 8.16
CA HIS A 238 2.55 8.45 7.89
C HIS A 238 1.12 8.16 8.35
N LEU A 239 0.25 7.80 7.41
CA LEU A 239 -1.11 7.37 7.68
C LEU A 239 -1.19 5.86 7.78
N GLY A 240 -1.90 5.30 8.75
CA GLY A 240 -2.38 3.92 8.69
C GLY A 240 -3.11 3.50 9.96
N SER A 241 -3.56 2.25 10.02
CA SER A 241 -4.40 1.78 11.14
C SER A 241 -3.63 1.77 12.47
N THR A 242 -4.26 2.28 13.54
CA THR A 242 -3.70 2.29 14.90
C THR A 242 -4.65 1.68 15.93
N GLY A 243 -4.12 1.36 17.12
CA GLY A 243 -4.87 0.67 18.17
C GLY A 243 -5.40 -0.70 17.72
N CYS A 244 -4.55 -1.44 17.01
CA CYS A 244 -4.83 -2.77 16.49
C CYS A 244 -4.50 -3.81 17.56
N GLN A 245 -5.47 -4.66 17.89
CA GLN A 245 -5.31 -5.70 18.91
C GLN A 245 -5.32 -7.08 18.25
N ALA A 246 -4.23 -7.83 18.48
CA ALA A 246 -4.17 -9.24 18.13
C ALA A 246 -5.10 -10.04 19.05
N ALA A 247 -5.87 -10.96 18.47
CA ALA A 247 -6.57 -11.96 19.26
C ALA A 247 -5.56 -12.96 19.85
N GLU A 248 -5.88 -13.58 20.99
CA GLU A 248 -5.06 -14.63 21.57
C GLU A 248 -4.77 -15.74 20.55
N GLY A 249 -3.49 -16.09 20.38
CA GLY A 249 -3.04 -17.12 19.44
C GLY A 249 -2.94 -16.68 17.97
N SER A 250 -3.24 -15.43 17.62
CA SER A 250 -3.09 -14.88 16.26
C SER A 250 -1.93 -13.88 16.17
N GLN A 251 -1.14 -13.96 15.09
CA GLN A 251 -0.18 -12.90 14.75
C GLN A 251 -0.85 -11.67 14.12
N LYS A 252 -2.08 -11.84 13.59
CA LYS A 252 -2.85 -10.81 12.89
C LYS A 252 -3.90 -10.18 13.80
N PRO A 253 -4.00 -8.83 13.88
CA PRO A 253 -5.11 -8.13 14.50
C PRO A 253 -6.48 -8.53 13.93
N ALA A 254 -7.46 -8.73 14.81
CA ALA A 254 -8.85 -8.96 14.40
C ALA A 254 -9.57 -7.64 14.07
N SER A 255 -9.17 -6.56 14.72
CA SER A 255 -9.68 -5.20 14.48
C SER A 255 -8.65 -4.14 14.88
N CYS A 256 -8.89 -2.91 14.45
CA CYS A 256 -8.20 -1.71 14.91
C CYS A 256 -9.23 -0.67 15.34
N SER A 257 -9.03 -0.06 16.50
CA SER A 257 -9.90 1.03 16.98
C SER A 257 -9.87 2.24 16.05
N ASN A 258 -8.73 2.51 15.43
CA ASN A 258 -8.56 3.58 14.44
C ASN A 258 -8.22 2.94 13.09
N PRO A 259 -9.21 2.61 12.25
CA PRO A 259 -8.94 2.03 10.94
C PRO A 259 -8.19 3.00 10.02
N ASN A 260 -8.36 4.32 10.19
CA ASN A 260 -7.67 5.39 9.46
C ASN A 260 -7.75 5.25 7.93
N ARG A 261 -8.93 4.88 7.42
CA ARG A 261 -9.23 4.81 5.98
C ARG A 261 -10.24 5.87 5.63
N VAL A 262 -10.07 6.51 4.47
CA VAL A 262 -10.98 7.56 3.99
C VAL A 262 -11.61 7.11 2.70
N LYS A 263 -12.93 7.15 2.63
CA LYS A 263 -13.66 6.96 1.37
C LYS A 263 -13.88 8.31 0.69
N LEU A 264 -13.37 8.43 -0.53
CA LEU A 264 -13.47 9.62 -1.37
C LEU A 264 -14.55 9.40 -2.43
N VAL A 265 -15.37 10.41 -2.68
CA VAL A 265 -16.40 10.41 -3.71
C VAL A 265 -16.35 11.72 -4.48
N PHE A 266 -16.11 11.63 -5.78
CA PHE A 266 -16.17 12.74 -6.72
C PHE A 266 -17.35 12.50 -7.67
N THR A 267 -18.44 13.25 -7.49
CA THR A 267 -19.67 13.08 -8.28
C THR A 267 -19.60 13.68 -9.69
N LYS A 268 -18.50 14.36 -10.01
CA LYS A 268 -18.20 14.96 -11.31
C LYS A 268 -16.77 14.60 -11.71
N PHE A 269 -16.60 13.45 -12.35
CA PHE A 269 -15.31 12.94 -12.80
C PHE A 269 -15.49 12.12 -14.09
N ASP A 270 -14.80 12.53 -15.14
CA ASP A 270 -14.65 11.80 -16.39
C ASP A 270 -13.19 11.29 -16.49
N PRO A 271 -12.94 9.97 -16.45
CA PRO A 271 -11.58 9.42 -16.46
C PRO A 271 -10.77 9.79 -17.70
N THR A 272 -11.42 10.22 -18.79
CA THR A 272 -10.74 10.66 -20.02
C THR A 272 -10.41 12.15 -20.04
N LYS A 273 -11.03 12.95 -19.15
CA LYS A 273 -10.87 14.41 -19.12
C LYS A 273 -10.38 14.95 -17.80
N ASN A 274 -10.37 14.14 -16.75
CA ASN A 274 -10.05 14.58 -15.40
C ASN A 274 -8.86 13.84 -14.81
N VAL A 275 -8.22 14.50 -13.84
CA VAL A 275 -7.12 13.96 -13.05
C VAL A 275 -7.41 14.24 -11.58
N VAL A 276 -7.13 13.27 -10.72
CA VAL A 276 -7.17 13.45 -9.26
C VAL A 276 -5.87 14.09 -8.81
N ILE A 277 -5.93 15.21 -8.13
CA ILE A 277 -4.77 15.88 -7.55
C ILE A 277 -4.66 15.47 -6.09
N ALA A 278 -3.49 14.97 -5.68
CA ALA A 278 -3.09 14.85 -4.29
C ALA A 278 -2.26 16.11 -3.92
N ASP A 279 -2.88 17.03 -3.19
CA ASP A 279 -2.35 18.37 -2.89
C ASP A 279 -1.72 18.43 -1.50
N VAL A 280 -0.40 18.31 -1.45
CA VAL A 280 0.36 18.31 -0.21
C VAL A 280 0.24 19.63 0.55
N ALA A 281 0.09 20.77 -0.14
CA ALA A 281 -0.08 22.05 0.54
C ALA A 281 -1.42 22.12 1.28
N ALA A 282 -2.48 21.57 0.69
CA ALA A 282 -3.78 21.44 1.34
C ALA A 282 -3.74 20.46 2.52
N LEU A 283 -3.02 19.34 2.37
CA LEU A 283 -2.83 18.35 3.45
C LEU A 283 -2.21 18.97 4.71
N VAL A 284 -1.17 19.80 4.55
CA VAL A 284 -0.41 20.34 5.68
C VAL A 284 -0.86 21.73 6.14
N ALA A 285 -1.91 22.31 5.54
CA ALA A 285 -2.29 23.71 5.73
C ALA A 285 -2.58 24.13 7.18
N ASN A 286 -2.87 23.18 8.07
CA ASN A 286 -3.21 23.41 9.48
C ASN A 286 -2.22 22.74 10.44
N THR A 287 -1.01 22.41 9.97
CA THR A 287 0.00 21.67 10.73
C THR A 287 1.24 22.54 10.96
N ASN A 288 1.80 22.48 12.17
CA ASN A 288 3.07 23.12 12.47
C ASN A 288 4.22 22.25 11.96
N LEU A 289 4.77 22.58 10.79
CA LEU A 289 5.90 21.85 10.21
C LEU A 289 7.26 22.32 10.76
N ALA A 290 7.29 23.32 11.65
CA ALA A 290 8.52 23.88 12.21
C ALA A 290 8.91 23.24 13.54
N ALA A 291 8.03 22.46 14.16
CA ALA A 291 8.28 21.79 15.43
C ALA A 291 7.55 20.44 15.45
N ASN A 292 8.15 19.46 16.13
CA ASN A 292 7.44 18.25 16.55
C ASN A 292 6.86 18.49 17.95
N GLN A 293 5.74 17.86 18.26
CA GLN A 293 5.20 17.81 19.60
C GLN A 293 6.24 17.18 20.55
N PRO A 294 6.45 17.75 21.76
CA PRO A 294 7.30 17.12 22.77
C PRO A 294 6.76 15.76 23.20
N ASP A 295 7.67 14.82 23.48
CA ASP A 295 7.37 13.48 23.99
C ASP A 295 6.43 12.64 23.10
N SER A 296 6.38 12.95 21.80
CA SER A 296 5.73 12.14 20.77
C SER A 296 6.74 11.68 19.69
N PRO A 297 6.39 10.68 18.86
CA PRO A 297 7.13 10.43 17.63
C PRO A 297 7.21 11.69 16.75
N PRO A 298 8.26 11.84 15.92
CA PRO A 298 8.36 12.98 15.02
C PRO A 298 7.25 12.97 13.96
N GLY A 299 6.74 14.16 13.64
CA GLY A 299 5.69 14.37 12.66
C GLY A 299 4.39 13.69 13.06
N CYS A 300 3.60 13.27 12.06
CA CYS A 300 2.36 12.56 12.30
C CYS A 300 2.50 11.06 12.03
N MET A 301 2.35 10.24 13.08
CA MET A 301 2.40 8.76 13.01
C MET A 301 1.04 8.08 13.23
N SER A 302 -0.06 8.79 12.94
CA SER A 302 -1.45 8.31 13.11
C SER A 302 -1.93 7.97 14.52
N SER A 303 -1.15 8.32 15.55
CA SER A 303 -1.57 8.15 16.93
C SER A 303 -2.64 9.19 17.29
N PRO A 304 -3.76 8.82 17.95
CA PRO A 304 -4.76 9.79 18.41
C PRO A 304 -4.25 10.76 19.48
N ASP A 305 -3.16 10.41 20.16
CA ASP A 305 -2.56 11.22 21.23
C ASP A 305 -1.45 12.16 20.72
N ASP A 306 -1.18 12.12 19.42
CA ASP A 306 -0.17 12.92 18.75
C ASP A 306 -0.80 14.16 18.11
N GLY A 307 -0.56 15.33 18.70
CA GLY A 307 -1.09 16.61 18.26
C GLY A 307 -0.56 17.06 16.90
N ASP A 308 0.60 16.57 16.46
CA ASP A 308 1.13 16.82 15.11
C ASP A 308 0.21 16.21 14.03
N CYS A 309 -0.55 15.17 14.38
CA CYS A 309 -1.55 14.56 13.51
C CYS A 309 -2.86 15.33 13.40
N ALA A 310 -3.19 16.24 14.32
CA ALA A 310 -4.52 16.83 14.38
C ALA A 310 -4.89 17.57 13.07
N GLY A 311 -3.98 18.40 12.56
CA GLY A 311 -4.18 19.12 11.29
C GLY A 311 -4.19 18.19 10.07
N ILE A 312 -3.32 17.18 10.07
CA ILE A 312 -3.21 16.19 8.98
C ILE A 312 -4.50 15.37 8.86
N MET A 313 -4.96 14.80 9.96
CA MET A 313 -6.15 13.95 10.01
C MET A 313 -7.41 14.74 9.66
N ALA A 314 -7.52 15.97 10.14
CA ALA A 314 -8.59 16.88 9.74
C ALA A 314 -8.61 17.11 8.22
N ASN A 315 -7.45 17.41 7.62
CA ASN A 315 -7.34 17.65 6.18
C ASN A 315 -7.49 16.37 5.32
N LEU A 316 -7.28 15.19 5.90
CA LEU A 316 -7.63 13.90 5.29
C LEU A 316 -9.11 13.56 5.44
N GLY A 317 -9.87 14.28 6.27
CA GLY A 317 -11.25 13.94 6.59
C GLY A 317 -11.39 12.69 7.45
N ILE A 318 -10.42 12.44 8.35
CA ILE A 318 -10.42 11.33 9.31
C ILE A 318 -10.86 11.85 10.69
N PRO A 319 -11.85 11.23 11.35
CA PRO A 319 -12.15 11.53 12.74
C PRO A 319 -10.93 11.30 13.62
N PHE A 320 -10.62 12.24 14.51
CA PHE A 320 -9.36 12.24 15.26
C PHE A 320 -9.54 12.75 16.68
N ALA A 321 -8.97 12.06 17.67
CA ALA A 321 -9.08 12.41 19.09
C ALA A 321 -10.52 12.72 19.52
N ASN A 322 -11.47 11.83 19.17
CA ASN A 322 -12.91 11.97 19.41
C ASN A 322 -13.60 13.16 18.72
N LYS A 323 -12.94 13.81 17.76
CA LYS A 323 -13.54 14.86 16.94
C LYS A 323 -13.98 14.29 15.60
N PRO A 324 -15.21 14.59 15.14
CA PRO A 324 -15.66 14.14 13.83
C PRO A 324 -14.88 14.83 12.70
N ALA A 325 -14.81 14.17 11.55
CA ALA A 325 -14.28 14.79 10.33
C ALA A 325 -15.31 15.74 9.71
N ALA A 326 -14.85 16.92 9.26
CA ALA A 326 -15.69 17.90 8.56
C ALA A 326 -15.65 17.74 7.02
N GLY A 327 -14.77 16.88 6.50
CA GLY A 327 -14.46 16.72 5.08
C GLY A 327 -12.95 16.74 4.85
N GLN A 328 -12.52 16.34 3.66
CA GLN A 328 -11.11 16.28 3.29
C GLN A 328 -10.73 17.41 2.32
N ALA A 329 -9.49 17.87 2.40
CA ALA A 329 -8.91 18.89 1.53
C ALA A 329 -7.75 18.36 0.66
N PHE A 330 -7.24 17.16 0.96
CA PHE A 330 -6.04 16.60 0.32
C PHE A 330 -6.25 16.28 -1.17
N PHE A 331 -7.37 15.65 -1.52
CA PHE A 331 -7.70 15.28 -2.88
C PHE A 331 -8.66 16.27 -3.53
N ARG A 332 -8.43 16.59 -4.80
CA ARG A 332 -9.35 17.40 -5.62
C ARG A 332 -9.29 16.96 -7.07
N VAL A 333 -10.29 17.35 -7.87
CA VAL A 333 -10.34 17.02 -9.31
C VAL A 333 -9.93 18.25 -10.12
N GLU A 334 -9.09 18.05 -11.12
CA GLU A 334 -8.81 19.03 -12.17
C GLU A 334 -9.18 18.47 -13.55
N SER A 335 -9.38 19.36 -14.52
CA SER A 335 -9.37 18.97 -15.93
C SER A 335 -7.94 18.63 -16.36
N GLN A 336 -7.78 17.57 -17.12
CA GLN A 336 -6.54 17.29 -17.84
C GLN A 336 -6.33 18.44 -18.83
N SER A 337 -5.25 19.20 -18.66
CA SER A 337 -4.85 20.15 -19.68
C SER A 337 -4.46 19.34 -20.91
N SER A 338 -5.19 19.51 -22.01
CA SER A 338 -4.76 19.04 -23.32
C SER A 338 -3.49 19.82 -23.66
N ARG A 339 -2.31 19.34 -23.24
CA ARG A 339 -1.09 19.71 -23.94
C ARG A 339 -1.28 19.19 -25.35
N MET A 340 -1.59 20.11 -26.27
CA MET A 340 -1.52 19.86 -27.70
C MET A 340 -0.17 19.20 -27.99
N ARG A 341 -0.25 18.20 -28.88
CA ARG A 341 0.84 17.37 -29.37
C ARG A 341 2.09 18.15 -29.70
#